data_AF-A0A6A2WPH7-F1
#
_entry.id   AF-A0A6A2WPH7-F1
#
_cell.length_a   1.000
_cell.length_b   1.000
_cell.length_c   1.000
_cell.angle_alpha   90.00
_cell.angle_beta   90.00
_cell.angle_gamma   90.00
#
_symmetry.space_group_name_H-M   'P 1'
#
loop_
_entity.id
_entity.type
_entity.pdbx_description
1 polymer ?
#
loop_
_entity_poly.entity_id
_entity_poly.type
_entity_poly.pdbx_seq_one_letter_code
_entity_poly.pdbx_strand_id
1 'polypeptide(L)'
;MPHLVKKIREVVFRHLTAILRNDGVSAHFILLHLLSKVHTRVDDVDVGKLALNLIGLNKESTSVFGTRLSQTFKHLRPFTNFMPLTLEYLNTTSLAPKKDYQTNRLIPGVLQLPADSHLMVDETQLESRSLNSIEIENTKLLKKSDRVSKILQGGNGSGIQLLFFSEGKSNIVSSDVIVPFQPSFASSEIQVTEELEAWIWYLATI
;
A
#
# COMPACT_ATOMS: atom_id res chain seq x y z
N MET A 1 -30.81 -4.84 -2.74
CA MET A 1 -29.35 -5.01 -2.51
C MET A 1 -28.48 -4.47 -3.66
N PRO A 2 -28.67 -4.83 -4.96
CA PRO A 2 -27.72 -4.44 -6.01
C PRO A 2 -27.59 -2.93 -6.26
N HIS A 3 -28.72 -2.21 -6.17
CA HIS A 3 -28.75 -0.76 -6.35
C HIS A 3 -27.97 0.00 -5.26
N LEU A 4 -27.99 -0.51 -4.02
CA LEU A 4 -27.26 0.09 -2.90
C LEU A 4 -25.75 -0.05 -3.10
N VAL A 5 -25.27 -1.25 -3.44
CA VAL A 5 -23.85 -1.52 -3.73
C VAL A 5 -23.36 -0.66 -4.89
N LYS A 6 -24.16 -0.51 -5.95
CA LYS A 6 -23.85 0.39 -7.07
C LYS A 6 -23.67 1.84 -6.61
N LYS A 7 -24.60 2.35 -5.79
CA LYS A 7 -24.53 3.72 -5.25
C LYS A 7 -23.28 3.92 -4.37
N ILE A 8 -23.00 2.99 -3.46
CA ILE A 8 -21.82 3.05 -2.58
C ILE A 8 -20.54 3.07 -3.43
N ARG A 9 -20.43 2.17 -4.41
CA ARG A 9 -19.27 2.11 -5.32
C ARG A 9 -19.07 3.43 -6.06
N GLU A 10 -20.14 4.05 -6.56
CA GLU A 10 -20.08 5.35 -7.24
C GLU A 10 -19.61 6.47 -6.32
N VAL A 11 -20.05 6.48 -5.06
CA VAL A 11 -19.60 7.46 -4.05
C VAL A 11 -18.11 7.28 -3.74
N VAL A 12 -17.67 6.06 -3.46
CA VAL A 12 -16.25 5.76 -3.16
C VAL A 12 -15.38 6.12 -4.36
N PHE A 13 -15.81 5.78 -5.57
CA PHE A 13 -15.10 6.13 -6.80
C PHE A 13 -14.95 7.65 -6.96
N ARG A 14 -16.03 8.42 -6.75
CA ARG A 14 -15.97 9.90 -6.80
C ARG A 14 -15.05 10.47 -5.72
N HIS A 15 -15.09 9.92 -4.51
CA HIS A 15 -14.22 10.34 -3.41
C HIS A 15 -12.74 10.11 -3.74
N LEU A 16 -12.39 8.91 -4.23
CA LEU A 16 -11.04 8.59 -4.69
C LEU A 16 -10.60 9.49 -5.85
N THR A 17 -11.49 9.72 -6.82
CA THR A 17 -11.24 10.62 -7.96
C THR A 17 -10.92 12.04 -7.48
N ALA A 18 -11.63 12.56 -6.49
CA ALA A 18 -11.36 13.87 -5.91
C ALA A 18 -10.01 13.93 -5.17
N ILE A 19 -9.64 12.87 -4.44
CA ILE A 19 -8.32 12.77 -3.78
C ILE A 19 -7.19 12.79 -4.81
N LEU A 20 -7.38 12.07 -5.92
CA LEU A 20 -6.43 11.90 -7.02
C LEU A 20 -6.51 13.03 -8.06
N ARG A 21 -7.08 14.19 -7.70
CA ARG A 21 -7.22 15.36 -8.58
C ARG A 21 -7.83 15.02 -9.93
N ASN A 22 -8.99 14.39 -9.90
CA ASN A 22 -9.77 14.05 -11.09
C ASN A 22 -9.06 13.07 -12.05
N ASP A 23 -8.09 12.30 -11.56
CA ASP A 23 -7.57 11.12 -12.26
C ASP A 23 -8.52 9.93 -12.04
N GLY A 24 -9.50 9.80 -12.94
CA GLY A 24 -10.49 8.73 -12.90
C GLY A 24 -9.90 7.33 -13.18
N VAL A 25 -8.78 7.25 -13.91
CA VAL A 25 -8.15 5.96 -14.23
C VAL A 25 -7.45 5.41 -12.99
N SER A 26 -6.61 6.22 -12.34
CA SER A 26 -5.98 5.85 -11.07
C SER A 26 -7.02 5.55 -9.99
N ALA A 27 -8.10 6.33 -9.91
CA ALA A 27 -9.19 6.09 -8.97
C ALA A 27 -9.87 4.73 -9.19
N HIS A 28 -10.04 4.32 -10.46
CA HIS A 28 -10.67 3.05 -10.80
C HIS A 28 -9.80 1.88 -10.37
N PHE A 29 -8.49 1.93 -10.65
CA PHE A 29 -7.56 0.89 -10.23
C PHE A 29 -7.39 0.85 -8.71
N ILE A 30 -7.43 1.99 -8.02
CA ILE A 30 -7.44 2.02 -6.56
C ILE A 30 -8.71 1.39 -5.98
N LEU A 31 -9.87 1.62 -6.60
CA LEU A 31 -11.11 0.97 -6.18
C LEU A 31 -11.05 -0.55 -6.38
N LEU A 32 -10.57 -1.01 -7.55
CA LEU A 32 -10.36 -2.43 -7.82
C LEU A 32 -9.34 -3.05 -6.86
N HIS A 33 -8.29 -2.30 -6.55
CA HIS A 33 -7.34 -2.66 -5.51
C HIS A 33 -8.09 -2.85 -4.20
N LEU A 34 -8.77 -1.84 -3.64
CA LEU A 34 -9.54 -1.97 -2.38
C LEU A 34 -10.51 -3.17 -2.32
N LEU A 35 -11.10 -3.54 -3.46
CA LEU A 35 -12.00 -4.70 -3.57
C LEU A 35 -11.28 -6.05 -3.69
N SER A 36 -10.02 -6.05 -4.11
CA SER A 36 -9.24 -7.28 -4.25
C SER A 36 -8.85 -7.84 -2.88
N LYS A 37 -8.96 -9.16 -2.73
CA LYS A 37 -8.68 -9.90 -1.50
C LYS A 37 -8.09 -11.25 -1.86
N VAL A 38 -7.22 -11.79 -1.01
CA VAL A 38 -6.73 -13.16 -1.23
C VAL A 38 -7.87 -14.14 -0.94
N HIS A 39 -8.30 -14.87 -1.96
CA HIS A 39 -9.40 -15.84 -1.85
C HIS A 39 -8.89 -17.25 -1.64
N THR A 40 -7.82 -17.61 -2.36
CA THR A 40 -7.25 -18.95 -2.36
C THR A 40 -5.74 -18.87 -2.55
N ARG A 41 -5.02 -19.88 -2.05
CA ARG A 41 -3.60 -20.04 -2.31
C ARG A 41 -3.37 -21.29 -3.13
N VAL A 42 -2.63 -21.16 -4.23
CA VAL A 42 -2.23 -22.29 -5.09
C VAL A 42 -0.72 -22.23 -5.19
N ASP A 43 -0.04 -23.29 -4.76
CA ASP A 43 1.42 -23.44 -4.85
C ASP A 43 2.21 -22.23 -4.31
N ASP A 44 1.88 -21.78 -3.08
CA ASP A 44 2.52 -20.63 -2.40
C ASP A 44 2.19 -19.25 -3.04
N VAL A 45 1.35 -19.19 -4.07
CA VAL A 45 0.90 -17.94 -4.70
C VAL A 45 -0.50 -17.56 -4.22
N ASP A 46 -0.64 -16.33 -3.71
CA ASP A 46 -1.94 -15.77 -3.33
C ASP A 46 -2.74 -15.35 -4.58
N VAL A 47 -3.94 -15.90 -4.73
CA VAL A 47 -4.85 -15.59 -5.83
C VAL A 47 -5.97 -14.68 -5.35
N GLY A 48 -6.27 -13.64 -6.14
CA GLY A 48 -7.38 -12.71 -5.92
C GLY A 48 -7.00 -11.33 -5.37
N LYS A 49 -5.73 -11.12 -4.99
CA LYS A 49 -5.19 -9.80 -4.69
C LYS A 49 -4.77 -9.06 -5.96
N LEU A 50 -4.77 -7.73 -5.89
CA LEU A 50 -4.27 -6.85 -6.93
C LEU A 50 -3.18 -5.97 -6.34
N ALA A 51 -1.91 -6.30 -6.56
CA ALA A 51 -0.80 -5.40 -6.23
C ALA A 51 -0.73 -4.27 -7.27
N LEU A 52 -0.84 -3.03 -6.81
CA LEU A 52 -0.92 -1.85 -7.67
C LEU A 52 0.33 -0.99 -7.50
N ASN A 53 0.91 -0.53 -8.61
CA ASN A 53 1.96 0.48 -8.60
C ASN A 53 1.51 1.74 -9.36
N LEU A 54 1.44 2.87 -8.66
CA LEU A 54 1.22 4.18 -9.27
C LEU A 54 2.57 4.81 -9.59
N ILE A 55 2.81 5.06 -10.88
CA ILE A 55 4.07 5.61 -11.39
C ILE A 55 3.93 7.08 -11.80
N GLY A 56 5.05 7.77 -12.00
CA GLY A 56 5.06 9.19 -12.35
C GLY A 56 4.82 10.11 -11.15
N LEU A 57 4.91 9.56 -9.93
CA LEU A 57 4.89 10.32 -8.69
C LEU A 57 6.31 10.73 -8.32
N ASN A 58 6.49 11.98 -7.93
CA ASN A 58 7.72 12.52 -7.34
C ASN A 58 7.53 12.79 -5.85
N LYS A 59 8.59 13.25 -5.17
CA LYS A 59 8.57 13.52 -3.72
C LYS A 59 7.50 14.53 -3.33
N GLU A 60 7.35 15.60 -4.10
CA GLU A 60 6.40 16.68 -3.82
C GLU A 60 4.96 16.19 -3.96
N SER A 61 4.65 15.52 -5.06
CA SER A 61 3.31 14.96 -5.31
C SER A 61 2.98 13.86 -4.30
N THR A 62 3.91 12.98 -3.96
CA THR A 62 3.66 11.91 -2.97
C THR A 62 3.47 12.46 -1.56
N SER A 63 4.17 13.54 -1.18
CA SER A 63 3.97 14.19 0.12
C SER A 63 2.52 14.68 0.31
N VAL A 64 1.88 15.14 -0.76
CA VAL A 64 0.50 15.63 -0.75
C VAL A 64 -0.49 14.48 -0.95
N PHE A 65 -0.36 13.74 -2.06
CA PHE A 65 -1.30 12.68 -2.43
C PHE A 65 -1.13 11.44 -1.58
N GLY A 66 0.10 10.99 -1.36
CA GLY A 66 0.41 9.81 -0.55
C GLY A 66 -0.09 9.96 0.89
N THR A 67 0.08 11.14 1.49
CA THR A 67 -0.47 11.43 2.83
C THR A 67 -1.99 11.40 2.85
N ARG A 68 -2.65 12.06 1.89
CA ARG A 68 -4.11 12.10 1.80
C ARG A 68 -4.71 10.72 1.52
N LEU A 69 -4.07 9.95 0.64
CA LEU A 69 -4.46 8.59 0.32
C LEU A 69 -4.26 7.68 1.53
N SER A 70 -3.12 7.77 2.22
CA SER A 70 -2.82 7.02 3.44
C SER A 70 -3.85 7.28 4.53
N GLN A 71 -4.21 8.55 4.75
CA GLN A 71 -5.30 8.91 5.67
C GLN A 71 -6.62 8.30 5.23
N THR A 72 -6.99 8.42 3.96
CA THR A 72 -8.24 7.86 3.43
C THR A 72 -8.29 6.34 3.63
N PHE A 73 -7.22 5.63 3.27
CA PHE A 73 -7.14 4.17 3.43
C PHE A 73 -7.21 3.75 4.89
N LYS A 74 -6.60 4.48 5.82
CA LYS A 74 -6.74 4.21 7.26
C LYS A 74 -8.19 4.34 7.75
N HIS A 75 -9.00 5.21 7.14
CA HIS A 75 -10.42 5.30 7.44
C HIS A 75 -11.23 4.19 6.76
N LEU A 76 -10.87 3.80 5.53
CA LEU A 76 -11.57 2.76 4.79
C LEU A 76 -11.24 1.33 5.26
N ARG A 77 -10.04 1.11 5.81
CA ARG A 77 -9.53 -0.20 6.22
C ARG A 77 -8.70 -0.12 7.51
N PRO A 78 -9.07 -0.87 8.56
CA PRO A 78 -8.43 -0.78 9.88
C PRO A 78 -6.99 -1.33 9.96
N PHE A 79 -6.48 -2.02 8.93
CA PHE A 79 -5.11 -2.59 8.91
C PHE A 79 -4.22 -2.02 7.80
N THR A 80 -4.29 -0.70 7.58
CA THR A 80 -3.42 -0.01 6.62
C THR A 80 -2.14 0.53 7.28
N ASN A 81 -0.99 0.12 6.75
CA ASN A 81 0.33 0.61 7.10
C ASN A 81 0.93 1.43 5.95
N PHE A 82 1.66 2.49 6.28
CA PHE A 82 2.38 3.33 5.33
C PHE A 82 3.87 3.28 5.63
N MET A 83 4.66 2.87 4.64
CA MET A 83 6.10 2.70 4.72
C MET A 83 6.79 3.70 3.77
N PRO A 84 7.20 4.88 4.25
CA PRO A 84 7.98 5.81 3.47
C PRO A 84 9.44 5.33 3.42
N LEU A 85 9.96 4.99 2.24
CA LEU A 85 11.34 4.52 2.09
C LEU A 85 12.35 5.68 2.10
N THR A 86 12.20 6.58 3.07
CA THR A 86 13.15 7.66 3.33
C THR A 86 14.42 7.11 3.96
N LEU A 87 15.52 7.86 3.83
CA LEU A 87 16.77 7.57 4.50
C LEU A 87 16.60 7.43 6.01
N GLU A 88 15.88 8.35 6.65
CA GLU A 88 15.62 8.31 8.09
C GLU A 88 14.87 7.04 8.50
N TYR A 89 13.86 6.66 7.74
CA TYR A 89 13.07 5.46 8.00
C TYR A 89 13.91 4.19 7.87
N LEU A 90 14.68 4.07 6.78
CA LEU A 90 15.56 2.91 6.55
C LEU A 90 16.70 2.81 7.57
N ASN A 91 17.08 3.92 8.19
CA ASN A 91 18.13 3.96 9.22
C ASN A 91 17.62 3.63 10.63
N THR A 92 16.35 3.92 10.92
CA THR A 92 15.78 3.81 12.28
C THR A 92 14.91 2.57 12.45
N THR A 93 14.38 2.03 11.36
CA THR A 93 13.34 0.99 11.39
C THR A 93 13.88 -0.31 10.81
N SER A 94 13.66 -1.43 11.51
CA SER A 94 14.02 -2.75 10.98
C SER A 94 12.90 -3.32 10.12
N LEU A 95 13.19 -3.67 8.85
CA LEU A 95 12.19 -4.25 7.95
C LEU A 95 11.97 -5.74 8.20
N ALA A 96 13.00 -6.46 8.66
CA ALA A 96 12.99 -7.88 8.94
C ALA A 96 13.07 -8.16 10.45
N PRO A 97 12.62 -9.34 10.93
CA PRO A 97 12.79 -9.74 12.31
C PRO A 97 14.25 -9.79 12.72
N LYS A 98 14.58 -9.23 13.89
CA LYS A 98 15.93 -9.21 14.45
C LYS A 98 15.93 -9.76 15.87
N LYS A 99 16.89 -10.63 16.18
CA LYS A 99 17.09 -11.09 17.55
C LYS A 99 17.74 -10.00 18.39
N ASP A 100 17.07 -9.58 19.45
CA ASP A 100 17.64 -8.77 20.51
C ASP A 100 18.37 -9.68 21.49
N TYR A 101 19.69 -9.55 21.53
CA TYR A 101 20.55 -10.35 22.39
C TYR A 101 20.57 -9.87 23.84
N GLN A 102 20.17 -8.62 24.12
CA GLN A 102 20.10 -8.12 25.49
C GLN A 102 18.89 -8.69 26.22
N THR A 103 17.74 -8.69 25.57
CA THR A 103 16.49 -9.25 26.13
C THR A 103 16.26 -10.71 25.76
N ASN A 104 17.09 -11.27 24.88
CA ASN A 104 16.95 -12.60 24.26
C ASN A 104 15.57 -12.82 23.61
N ARG A 105 14.98 -11.76 23.04
CA ARG A 105 13.68 -11.78 22.35
C ARG A 105 13.85 -11.52 20.85
N LEU A 106 12.90 -11.99 20.06
CA LEU A 106 12.81 -11.61 18.65
C LEU A 106 12.00 -10.33 18.54
N ILE A 107 12.60 -9.27 17.99
CA ILE A 107 11.91 -8.03 17.67
C ILE A 107 11.31 -8.18 16.27
N PRO A 108 9.99 -7.96 16.10
CA PRO A 108 9.38 -8.06 14.80
C PRO A 108 9.82 -6.92 13.87
N GLY A 109 9.99 -7.24 12.59
CA GLY A 109 10.23 -6.24 11.54
C GLY A 109 8.93 -5.67 11.00
N VAL A 110 8.96 -4.48 10.40
CA VAL A 110 7.74 -3.84 9.86
C VAL A 110 7.06 -4.64 8.77
N LEU A 111 7.80 -5.45 8.00
CA LEU A 111 7.20 -6.29 6.96
C LEU A 111 6.48 -7.52 7.55
N GLN A 112 6.57 -7.78 8.86
CA GLN A 112 5.82 -8.83 9.55
C GLN A 112 4.43 -8.31 9.95
N LEU A 113 3.61 -8.04 8.94
CA LEU A 113 2.25 -7.57 9.13
C LEU A 113 1.29 -8.75 9.35
N PRO A 114 0.18 -8.56 10.08
CA PRO A 114 -0.84 -9.58 10.24
C PRO A 114 -1.51 -9.92 8.90
N ALA A 115 -2.21 -11.06 8.86
CA ALA A 115 -3.00 -11.45 7.69
C ALA A 115 -4.04 -10.37 7.34
N ASP A 116 -4.36 -10.26 6.05
CA ASP A 116 -5.28 -9.25 5.51
C ASP A 116 -4.89 -7.80 5.82
N SER A 117 -3.60 -7.53 6.01
CA SER A 117 -3.10 -6.16 6.09
C SER A 117 -3.02 -5.50 4.71
N HIS A 118 -3.06 -4.17 4.73
CA HIS A 118 -2.75 -3.33 3.59
C HIS A 118 -1.44 -2.60 3.84
N LEU A 119 -0.52 -2.62 2.87
CA LEU A 119 0.75 -1.92 2.95
C LEU A 119 0.91 -0.99 1.76
N MET A 120 1.09 0.28 2.07
CA MET A 120 1.44 1.34 1.14
C MET A 120 2.92 1.62 1.25
N VAL A 121 3.63 1.63 0.12
CA VAL A 121 5.07 1.85 0.05
C VAL A 121 5.36 3.07 -0.80
N ASP A 122 6.08 4.03 -0.25
CA ASP A 122 6.56 5.19 -0.99
C ASP A 122 8.05 5.02 -1.35
N GLU A 123 8.31 4.79 -2.63
CA GLU A 123 9.65 4.65 -3.23
C GLU A 123 10.21 5.96 -3.77
N THR A 124 9.42 7.05 -3.83
CA THR A 124 9.85 8.33 -4.41
C THR A 124 10.97 9.00 -3.60
N GLN A 125 11.12 8.59 -2.34
CA GLN A 125 12.13 9.11 -1.42
C GLN A 125 13.33 8.17 -1.24
N LEU A 126 13.39 7.08 -2.01
CA LEU A 126 14.48 6.11 -1.94
C LEU A 126 15.76 6.69 -2.56
N GLU A 127 16.68 7.13 -1.71
CA GLU A 127 17.98 7.67 -2.13
C GLU A 127 19.13 6.68 -1.86
N SER A 128 20.12 6.67 -2.75
CA SER A 128 21.34 5.84 -2.62
C SER A 128 22.52 6.70 -2.14
N ARG A 129 22.59 7.05 -0.84
CA ARG A 129 23.73 7.80 -0.28
C ARG A 129 24.24 7.18 1.03
N SER A 130 25.37 7.70 1.56
CA SER A 130 26.25 7.08 2.56
C SER A 130 25.52 6.29 3.65
N LEU A 131 25.76 4.98 3.64
CA LEU A 131 24.90 4.01 4.33
C LEU A 131 25.37 3.72 5.75
N ASN A 132 24.43 3.60 6.69
CA ASN A 132 24.69 2.98 7.99
C ASN A 132 24.43 1.45 7.94
N SER A 133 24.76 0.72 9.01
CA SER A 133 24.64 -0.75 9.02
C SER A 133 23.20 -1.26 8.88
N ILE A 134 22.21 -0.52 9.37
CA ILE A 134 20.77 -0.89 9.33
C ILE A 134 20.21 -0.66 7.93
N GLU A 135 20.50 0.48 7.32
CA GLU A 135 20.07 0.79 5.95
C GLU A 135 20.73 -0.14 4.93
N ILE A 136 21.99 -0.56 5.14
CA ILE A 136 22.63 -1.60 4.31
C ILE A 136 21.80 -2.89 4.36
N GLU A 137 21.37 -3.31 5.55
CA GLU A 137 20.57 -4.52 5.72
C GLU A 137 19.19 -4.39 5.07
N ASN A 138 18.50 -3.28 5.33
CA ASN A 138 17.19 -2.98 4.75
C ASN A 138 17.25 -2.86 3.22
N THR A 139 18.22 -2.16 2.67
CA THR A 139 18.41 -2.01 1.22
C THR A 139 18.77 -3.35 0.58
N LYS A 140 19.62 -4.16 1.23
CA LYS A 140 19.91 -5.53 0.77
C LYS A 140 18.66 -6.42 0.80
N LEU A 141 17.78 -6.21 1.76
CA LEU A 141 16.51 -6.91 1.84
C LEU A 141 15.58 -6.48 0.69
N LEU A 142 15.37 -5.18 0.49
CA LEU A 142 14.50 -4.62 -0.55
C LEU A 142 14.96 -5.00 -1.96
N LYS A 143 16.27 -5.15 -2.20
CA LYS A 143 16.82 -5.65 -3.47
C LYS A 143 16.54 -7.14 -3.73
N LYS A 144 16.09 -7.90 -2.73
CA LYS A 144 15.77 -9.32 -2.83
C LYS A 144 14.26 -9.51 -2.72
N SER A 145 13.56 -9.32 -3.83
CA SER A 145 12.10 -9.44 -3.93
C SER A 145 11.54 -10.75 -3.38
N ASP A 146 12.22 -11.88 -3.59
CA ASP A 146 11.82 -13.18 -3.05
C ASP A 146 11.83 -13.21 -1.52
N ARG A 147 12.80 -12.52 -0.90
CA ARG A 147 12.89 -12.44 0.57
C ARG A 147 11.83 -11.51 1.13
N VAL A 148 11.61 -10.35 0.49
CA VAL A 148 10.56 -9.42 0.89
C VAL A 148 9.20 -10.12 0.82
N SER A 149 8.92 -10.81 -0.30
CA SER A 149 7.70 -11.60 -0.49
C SER A 149 7.52 -12.66 0.60
N LYS A 150 8.59 -13.40 0.94
CA LYS A 150 8.55 -14.42 2.01
C LYS A 150 8.31 -13.85 3.40
N ILE A 151 8.87 -12.69 3.71
CA ILE A 151 8.64 -12.03 5.01
C ILE A 151 7.20 -11.50 5.08
N LEU A 152 6.74 -10.85 4.00
CA LEU A 152 5.37 -10.36 3.88
C LEU A 152 4.35 -11.50 3.95
N GLN A 153 4.66 -12.68 3.42
CA GLN A 153 3.81 -13.88 3.49
C GLN A 153 4.02 -14.70 4.78
N GLY A 154 4.84 -14.18 5.71
CA GLY A 154 5.49 -14.85 6.83
C GLY A 154 4.95 -16.23 7.21
N GLY A 155 5.61 -17.29 6.73
CA GLY A 155 5.46 -18.69 7.18
C GLY A 155 4.10 -19.37 6.96
N ASN A 156 3.00 -18.67 7.23
CA ASN A 156 1.61 -19.10 7.14
C ASN A 156 0.76 -17.95 6.55
N GLY A 157 0.79 -17.78 5.22
CA GLY A 157 -0.41 -17.34 4.49
C GLY A 157 -0.94 -15.92 4.70
N SER A 158 -0.11 -14.89 4.80
CA SER A 158 -0.63 -13.52 4.90
C SER A 158 -0.93 -12.92 3.52
N GLY A 159 -2.23 -12.75 3.24
CA GLY A 159 -2.76 -12.07 2.06
C GLY A 159 -2.60 -10.55 2.09
N ILE A 160 -1.35 -10.10 2.20
CA ILE A 160 -1.03 -8.67 2.24
C ILE A 160 -1.29 -8.06 0.88
N GLN A 161 -2.04 -6.97 0.89
CA GLN A 161 -2.30 -6.16 -0.27
C GLN A 161 -1.29 -5.01 -0.36
N LEU A 162 -0.70 -4.82 -1.55
CA LEU A 162 0.42 -3.91 -1.77
C LEU A 162 0.06 -2.77 -2.73
N LEU A 163 0.30 -1.54 -2.29
CA LEU A 163 0.20 -0.33 -3.11
C LEU A 163 1.55 0.41 -3.11
N PHE A 164 2.11 0.65 -4.28
CA PHE A 164 3.39 1.35 -4.46
C PHE A 164 3.17 2.74 -5.04
N PHE A 165 3.92 3.71 -4.53
CA PHE A 165 4.10 5.04 -5.10
C PHE A 165 5.54 5.19 -5.55
N SER A 166 5.77 5.49 -6.82
CA SER A 166 7.10 5.48 -7.40
C SER A 166 7.22 6.43 -8.59
N GLU A 167 8.45 6.83 -8.91
CA GLU A 167 8.72 7.60 -10.13
C GLU A 167 8.57 6.72 -11.39
N GLY A 168 8.95 5.44 -11.29
CA GLY A 168 8.89 4.44 -12.36
C GLY A 168 8.46 3.07 -11.85
N LYS A 169 8.67 2.00 -12.62
CA LYS A 169 8.28 0.65 -12.15
C LYS A 169 9.03 0.28 -10.86
N SER A 170 8.29 -0.14 -9.82
CA SER A 170 8.84 -0.69 -8.58
C SER A 170 9.65 -1.96 -8.86
N ASN A 171 10.78 -2.09 -8.16
CA ASN A 171 11.65 -3.27 -8.22
C ASN A 171 11.65 -4.08 -6.91
N ILE A 172 10.87 -3.68 -5.90
CA ILE A 172 10.87 -4.30 -4.57
C ILE A 172 10.04 -5.58 -4.58
N VAL A 173 8.81 -5.51 -5.12
CA VAL A 173 7.91 -6.66 -5.34
C VAL A 173 7.22 -6.48 -6.68
N SER A 174 6.89 -7.58 -7.36
CA SER A 174 6.10 -7.52 -8.59
C SER A 174 4.71 -6.94 -8.31
N SER A 175 4.37 -5.85 -8.98
CA SER A 175 3.00 -5.34 -9.06
C SER A 175 2.25 -6.02 -10.20
N ASP A 176 0.98 -6.37 -9.99
CA ASP A 176 0.12 -6.94 -11.03
C ASP A 176 -0.26 -5.90 -12.07
N VAL A 177 -0.47 -4.65 -11.63
CA VAL A 177 -0.83 -3.53 -12.51
C VAL A 177 0.03 -2.32 -12.19
N ILE A 178 0.47 -1.65 -13.26
CA ILE A 178 1.23 -0.40 -13.21
C ILE A 178 0.37 0.67 -13.88
N VAL A 179 0.07 1.75 -13.17
CA VAL A 179 -0.78 2.84 -13.65
C VAL A 179 -0.01 4.15 -13.61
N PRO A 180 0.13 4.87 -14.74
CA PRO A 180 0.70 6.21 -14.73
C PRO A 180 -0.27 7.20 -14.10
N PHE A 181 0.17 7.89 -13.05
CA PHE A 181 -0.62 8.90 -12.36
C PHE A 181 -0.70 10.18 -13.20
N GLN A 182 -1.91 10.59 -13.53
CA GLN A 182 -2.19 11.73 -14.42
C GLN A 182 -3.23 12.67 -13.78
N PRO A 183 -2.82 13.49 -12.80
CA PRO A 183 -3.74 14.42 -12.15
C PRO A 183 -4.21 15.49 -13.13
N SER A 184 -5.51 15.78 -13.11
CA SER A 184 -6.12 16.88 -13.82
C SER A 184 -6.25 18.11 -12.90
N PHE A 185 -6.16 19.31 -13.45
CA PHE A 185 -6.20 20.56 -12.68
C PHE A 185 -7.61 20.97 -12.23
N ALA A 186 -8.63 20.14 -12.46
CA ALA A 186 -9.98 20.42 -12.00
C ALA A 186 -10.05 20.44 -10.46
N SER A 187 -10.64 21.50 -9.90
CA SER A 187 -10.99 21.52 -8.49
C SER A 187 -12.07 20.47 -8.22
N SER A 188 -11.89 19.69 -7.16
CA SER A 188 -12.90 18.76 -6.69
C SER A 188 -13.00 18.89 -5.18
N GLU A 189 -14.18 19.25 -4.70
CA GLU A 189 -14.48 19.26 -3.27
C GLU A 189 -14.61 17.83 -2.77
N ILE A 190 -14.04 17.57 -1.59
CA ILE A 190 -14.17 16.28 -0.92
C ILE A 190 -15.25 16.41 0.13
N GLN A 191 -16.38 15.74 -0.09
CA GLN A 191 -17.41 15.53 0.92
C GLN A 191 -17.32 14.09 1.43
N VAL A 192 -17.21 13.95 2.75
CA VAL A 192 -17.42 12.67 3.45
C VAL A 192 -18.92 12.51 3.62
N THR A 193 -19.45 11.34 3.26
CA THR A 193 -20.89 11.06 3.21
C THR A 193 -21.19 9.76 3.94
N GLU A 194 -22.43 9.55 4.38
CA GLU A 194 -22.88 8.31 5.04
C GLU A 194 -22.61 7.08 4.17
N GLU A 195 -22.65 7.22 2.84
CA GLU A 195 -22.32 6.14 1.91
C GLU A 195 -20.85 5.69 1.98
N LEU A 196 -19.93 6.56 2.42
CA LEU A 196 -18.53 6.20 2.66
C LEU A 196 -18.39 5.33 3.92
N GLU A 197 -19.20 5.58 4.95
CA GLU A 197 -19.24 4.73 6.14
C GLU A 197 -19.85 3.36 5.84
N ALA A 198 -20.91 3.33 5.00
CA ALA A 198 -21.50 2.08 4.52
C ALA A 198 -20.50 1.21 3.75
N TRP A 199 -19.51 1.82 3.08
CA TRP A 199 -18.44 1.09 2.41
C TRP A 199 -17.50 0.37 3.40
N ILE A 200 -17.21 0.95 4.56
CA ILE A 200 -16.36 0.32 5.59
C ILE A 200 -17.01 -0.99 6.03
N TRP A 201 -18.31 -0.95 6.29
CA TRP A 201 -19.08 -2.15 6.63
C TRP A 201 -19.09 -3.16 5.49
N TYR A 202 -19.25 -2.71 4.24
CA TYR A 202 -19.20 -3.58 3.07
C TYR A 202 -17.86 -4.31 2.95
N LEU A 203 -16.73 -3.59 3.07
CA LEU A 203 -15.40 -4.20 3.03
C LEU A 203 -15.15 -5.20 4.17
N ALA A 204 -15.77 -4.99 5.33
CA ALA A 204 -15.68 -5.94 6.44
C ALA A 204 -16.47 -7.25 6.20
N THR A 205 -17.46 -7.22 5.29
CA THR A 205 -18.34 -8.37 5.01
C THR A 205 -17.89 -9.25 3.84
N ILE A 206 -16.92 -8.80 3.05
CA ILE A 206 -16.32 -9.54 1.93
C ILE A 206 -14.95 -10.09 2.31
#